data_AF-A0AAU9VFR1-F1
#
_entry.id   AF-A0AAU9VFR1-F1
#
_cell.length_a   1.000
_cell.length_b   1.000
_cell.length_c   1.000
_cell.angle_alpha   90.00
_cell.angle_beta   90.00
_cell.angle_gamma   90.00
#
_symmetry.space_group_name_H-M   'P 1'
#
loop_
_entity.id
_entity.type
_entity.pdbx_description
1 polymer ?
#
loop_
_entity_poly.entity_id
_entity_poly.type
_entity_poly.pdbx_seq_one_letter_code
_entity_poly.pdbx_strand_id
1 'polypeptide(L)'
;MAAAANIAVRESYSGIASHLRWFTSAAALVNRENRTEALLDRYDKCPTRLQEVEALYQRFIMHLDDVPLESFPKERRHQVHEDYVQIMDLADEIAKRAREVLASRAGVPPHRAPSRGENSRGPFDTTAQFGPSTF
;
A
#
# COMPACT_ATOMS: atom_id res chain seq x y z
N MET A 1 34.76 4.16 17.59
CA MET A 1 33.58 4.57 16.79
C MET A 1 32.94 3.38 16.06
N ALA A 2 33.70 2.53 15.36
CA ALA A 2 33.17 1.37 14.60
C ALA A 2 32.26 0.41 15.39
N ALA A 3 32.52 0.17 16.69
CA ALA A 3 31.67 -0.72 17.50
C ALA A 3 30.24 -0.18 17.69
N ALA A 4 30.09 1.14 17.90
CA ALA A 4 28.78 1.77 18.08
C ALA A 4 27.98 1.80 16.77
N ALA A 5 28.64 2.07 15.64
CA ALA A 5 28.04 2.00 14.32
C ALA A 5 27.56 0.58 13.99
N ASN A 6 28.36 -0.44 14.32
CA ASN A 6 27.98 -1.84 14.11
C ASN A 6 26.74 -2.23 14.93
N ILE A 7 26.68 -1.81 16.20
CA ILE A 7 25.47 -2.00 17.04
C ILE A 7 24.26 -1.31 16.40
N ALA A 8 24.40 -0.05 15.99
CA ALA A 8 23.30 0.71 15.38
C ALA A 8 22.79 0.06 14.08
N VAL A 9 23.68 -0.42 13.22
CA VAL A 9 23.33 -1.12 11.97
C VAL A 9 22.59 -2.43 12.28
N ARG A 10 23.08 -3.23 13.24
CA ARG A 10 22.46 -4.52 13.60
C ARG A 10 21.09 -4.34 14.25
N GLU A 11 20.94 -3.35 15.14
CA GLU A 11 19.66 -2.98 15.73
C GLU A 11 18.67 -2.55 14.65
N SER A 12 19.09 -1.65 13.75
CA SER A 12 18.24 -1.15 12.66
C SER A 12 17.78 -2.29 11.75
N TYR A 13 18.70 -3.17 11.34
CA TYR A 13 18.37 -4.37 10.58
C TYR A 13 17.34 -5.26 11.30
N SER A 14 17.57 -5.57 12.58
CA SER A 14 16.66 -6.40 13.36
C SER A 14 15.27 -5.79 13.52
N GLY A 15 15.20 -4.46 13.63
CA GLY A 15 13.97 -3.69 13.66
C GLY A 15 13.22 -3.79 12.35
N ILE A 16 13.87 -3.48 11.23
CA ILE A 16 13.27 -3.56 9.87
C ILE A 16 12.73 -4.97 9.61
N ALA A 17 13.51 -6.02 9.88
CA ALA A 17 13.05 -7.40 9.72
C ALA A 17 11.84 -7.74 10.61
N SER A 18 11.73 -7.14 11.80
CA SER A 18 10.56 -7.29 12.68
C SER A 18 9.32 -6.61 12.11
N HIS A 19 9.48 -5.41 11.56
CA HIS A 19 8.40 -4.71 10.86
C HIS A 19 7.95 -5.46 9.61
N LEU A 20 8.89 -6.00 8.81
CA LEU A 20 8.54 -6.82 7.65
C LEU A 20 7.63 -7.99 8.05
N ARG A 21 7.99 -8.76 9.08
CA ARG A 21 7.15 -9.84 9.60
C ARG A 21 5.76 -9.36 10.00
N TRP A 22 5.67 -8.18 10.62
CA TRP A 22 4.38 -7.59 11.00
C TRP A 22 3.55 -7.22 9.77
N PHE A 23 4.14 -6.57 8.77
CA PHE A 23 3.47 -6.18 7.53
C PHE A 23 3.04 -7.39 6.72
N THR A 24 3.87 -8.44 6.62
CA THR A 24 3.47 -9.71 5.99
C THR A 24 2.28 -10.34 6.70
N SER A 25 2.27 -10.33 8.04
CA SER A 25 1.13 -10.83 8.82
C SER A 25 -0.14 -10.00 8.60
N ALA A 26 -0.03 -8.69 8.41
CA ALA A 26 -1.16 -7.82 8.13
C ALA A 26 -1.67 -8.00 6.68
N ALA A 27 -0.78 -8.11 5.71
CA ALA A 27 -1.11 -8.36 4.30
C ALA A 27 -1.81 -9.72 4.12
N ALA A 28 -1.50 -10.72 4.95
CA ALA A 28 -2.23 -12.00 4.95
C ALA A 28 -3.75 -11.86 5.24
N LEU A 29 -4.22 -10.70 5.72
CA LEU A 29 -5.63 -10.38 5.94
C LEU A 29 -6.31 -9.75 4.72
N VAL A 30 -5.55 -9.21 3.75
CA VAL A 30 -6.07 -8.48 2.58
C VAL A 30 -7.09 -9.32 1.80
N ASN A 31 -6.79 -10.60 1.61
CA ASN A 31 -7.63 -11.55 0.87
C ASN A 31 -8.63 -12.31 1.75
N ARG A 32 -8.84 -11.91 3.01
CA ARG A 32 -9.74 -12.59 3.96
C ARG A 32 -10.99 -11.75 4.22
N GLU A 33 -12.04 -12.01 3.46
CA GLU A 33 -13.33 -11.29 3.58
C GLU A 33 -13.96 -11.38 4.97
N ASN A 34 -13.74 -12.48 5.69
CA ASN A 34 -14.24 -12.67 7.07
C ASN A 34 -13.35 -12.02 8.14
N ARG A 35 -12.28 -11.32 7.77
CA ARG A 35 -11.32 -10.68 8.70
C ARG A 35 -11.14 -9.18 8.43
N THR A 36 -12.14 -8.55 7.83
CA THR A 36 -12.12 -7.11 7.51
C THR A 36 -11.92 -6.23 8.73
N GLU A 37 -12.52 -6.52 9.88
CA GLU A 37 -12.26 -5.75 11.12
C GLU A 37 -10.80 -5.86 11.58
N ALA A 38 -10.22 -7.06 11.50
CA ALA A 38 -8.82 -7.26 11.86
C ALA A 38 -7.89 -6.55 10.87
N LEU A 39 -8.25 -6.49 9.58
CA LEU A 39 -7.52 -5.71 8.57
C LEU A 39 -7.56 -4.22 8.90
N LEU A 40 -8.73 -3.68 9.28
CA LEU A 40 -8.86 -2.26 9.64
C LEU A 40 -8.07 -1.90 10.91
N ASP A 41 -8.10 -2.75 11.95
CA ASP A 41 -7.25 -2.56 13.14
C ASP A 41 -5.75 -2.55 12.80
N ARG A 42 -5.33 -3.30 11.78
CA ARG A 42 -3.95 -3.27 11.27
C ARG A 42 -3.67 -2.02 10.45
N TYR A 43 -4.60 -1.62 9.59
CA TYR A 43 -4.48 -0.41 8.79
C TYR A 43 -4.30 0.84 9.67
N ASP A 44 -5.02 0.95 10.79
CA ASP A 44 -4.88 2.08 11.72
C ASP A 44 -3.47 2.17 12.33
N LYS A 45 -2.74 1.05 12.40
CA LYS A 45 -1.37 0.96 12.94
C LYS A 45 -0.30 1.14 11.85
N CYS A 46 -0.66 1.10 10.57
CA CYS A 46 0.30 1.23 9.46
C CYS A 46 1.08 2.55 9.49
N PRO A 47 0.47 3.74 9.70
CA PRO A 47 1.20 5.01 9.65
C PRO A 47 2.33 5.09 10.68
N THR A 48 2.05 4.75 11.94
CA THR A 48 3.06 4.75 13.01
C THR A 48 4.18 3.76 12.70
N ARG A 49 3.85 2.57 12.22
CA ARG A 49 4.85 1.56 11.89
C ARG A 49 5.71 1.92 10.67
N LEU A 50 5.15 2.63 9.69
CA LEU A 50 5.92 3.14 8.56
C LEU A 50 6.92 4.19 9.02
N GLN A 51 6.52 5.11 9.91
CA GLN A 51 7.43 6.09 10.50
C GLN A 51 8.58 5.43 11.28
N GLU A 52 8.28 4.39 12.07
CA GLU A 52 9.30 3.62 12.78
C GLU A 52 10.29 2.94 11.81
N VAL A 53 9.79 2.35 10.72
CA VAL A 53 10.62 1.73 9.68
C VAL A 53 11.49 2.74 8.96
N GLU A 54 10.95 3.91 8.61
CA GLU A 54 11.70 4.99 7.96
C GLU A 54 12.84 5.47 8.88
N ALA A 55 12.57 5.69 10.17
CA ALA A 55 13.58 6.09 11.14
C ALA A 55 14.69 5.02 11.29
N LEU A 56 14.32 3.73 11.33
CA LEU A 56 15.29 2.63 11.37
C LEU A 56 16.14 2.57 10.10
N TYR A 57 15.52 2.77 8.93
CA TYR A 57 16.21 2.73 7.65
C TYR A 57 17.16 3.92 7.46
N GLN A 58 16.77 5.12 7.88
CA GLN A 58 17.64 6.28 7.92
C GLN A 58 18.82 6.07 8.87
N ARG A 59 18.58 5.54 10.08
CA ARG A 59 19.65 5.19 11.03
C ARG A 59 20.59 4.13 10.46
N PHE A 60 20.07 3.15 9.73
CA PHE A 60 20.87 2.14 9.04
C PHE A 60 21.80 2.77 8.01
N ILE A 61 21.28 3.60 7.10
CA ILE A 61 22.08 4.28 6.06
C ILE A 61 23.14 5.17 6.70
N MET A 62 22.77 5.95 7.71
CA MET A 62 23.67 6.91 8.37
C MET A 62 24.92 6.25 8.96
N HIS A 63 24.82 5.01 9.44
CA HIS A 63 25.93 4.29 10.07
C HIS A 63 26.58 3.24 9.16
N LEU A 64 26.07 3.06 7.94
CA LEU A 64 26.48 1.95 7.07
C LEU A 64 27.94 2.05 6.61
N ASP A 65 28.40 3.26 6.34
CA ASP A 65 29.76 3.55 5.85
C ASP A 65 30.82 3.39 6.95
N ASP A 66 30.41 3.53 8.22
CA ASP A 66 31.26 3.34 9.39
C ASP A 66 31.45 1.86 9.78
N VAL A 67 30.73 0.94 9.12
CA VAL A 67 30.77 -0.50 9.42
C VAL A 67 31.60 -1.24 8.37
N PRO A 68 32.64 -1.99 8.77
CA PRO A 68 33.42 -2.82 7.86
C PRO A 68 32.55 -3.88 7.16
N LEU A 69 32.87 -4.19 5.90
CA LEU A 69 32.18 -5.23 5.12
C LEU A 69 32.25 -6.61 5.78
N GLU A 70 33.34 -6.91 6.49
CA GLU A 70 33.52 -8.16 7.26
C GLU A 70 32.49 -8.30 8.38
N SER A 71 32.09 -7.17 8.98
CA SER A 71 31.11 -7.13 10.06
C SER A 71 29.67 -7.14 9.56
N PHE A 72 29.43 -6.51 8.40
CA PHE A 72 28.11 -6.47 7.77
C PHE A 72 28.25 -6.55 6.23
N PRO A 73 28.18 -7.79 5.68
CA PRO A 73 28.43 -8.06 4.26
C PRO A 73 27.47 -7.34 3.31
N LYS A 74 27.90 -7.11 2.06
CA LYS A 74 27.12 -6.38 1.06
C LYS A 74 25.76 -7.03 0.80
N GLU A 75 25.68 -8.35 0.82
CA GLU A 75 24.44 -9.11 0.62
C GLU A 75 23.40 -8.75 1.68
N ARG A 76 23.83 -8.61 2.94
CA ARG A 76 22.93 -8.17 4.02
C ARG A 76 22.52 -6.70 3.87
N ARG A 77 23.40 -5.85 3.32
CA ARG A 77 23.06 -4.44 3.04
C ARG A 77 21.96 -4.33 2.00
N HIS A 78 22.09 -5.09 0.91
CA HIS A 78 21.05 -5.17 -0.11
C HIS A 78 19.75 -5.73 0.45
N GLN A 79 19.82 -6.80 1.26
CA GLN A 79 18.63 -7.36 1.90
C GLN A 79 17.88 -6.32 2.75
N VAL A 80 18.58 -5.46 3.50
CA VAL A 80 17.90 -4.41 4.30
C VAL A 80 17.12 -3.44 3.41
N HIS A 81 17.66 -3.09 2.24
CA HIS A 81 16.96 -2.24 1.28
C HIS A 81 15.75 -2.95 0.67
N GLU A 82 15.90 -4.22 0.29
CA GLU A 82 14.79 -5.04 -0.22
C GLU A 82 13.67 -5.19 0.82
N ASP A 83 14.03 -5.47 2.08
CA ASP A 83 13.07 -5.58 3.19
C ASP A 83 12.31 -4.25 3.39
N TYR A 84 13.02 -3.12 3.30
CA TYR A 84 12.42 -1.78 3.40
C TYR A 84 11.43 -1.53 2.25
N VAL A 85 11.82 -1.81 1.00
CA VAL A 85 10.92 -1.65 -0.16
C VAL A 85 9.70 -2.56 -0.04
N GLN A 86 9.91 -3.81 0.36
CA GLN A 86 8.82 -4.77 0.55
C GLN A 86 7.82 -4.31 1.61
N ILE A 87 8.28 -3.67 2.70
CA ILE A 87 7.38 -3.08 3.69
C ILE A 87 6.49 -2.00 3.07
N MET A 88 7.04 -1.13 2.21
CA MET A 88 6.27 -0.08 1.54
C MET A 88 5.19 -0.68 0.64
N ASP A 89 5.54 -1.69 -0.16
CA ASP A 89 4.60 -2.38 -1.04
C ASP A 89 3.45 -3.05 -0.27
N LEU A 90 3.78 -3.75 0.83
CA LEU A 90 2.79 -4.40 1.69
C LEU A 90 1.87 -3.37 2.37
N ALA A 91 2.41 -2.22 2.78
CA ALA A 91 1.63 -1.16 3.39
C ALA A 91 0.62 -0.56 2.39
N ASP A 92 1.02 -0.37 1.14
CA ASP A 92 0.14 0.10 0.07
C ASP A 92 -0.98 -0.91 -0.24
N GLU A 93 -0.67 -2.21 -0.26
CA GLU A 93 -1.67 -3.26 -0.43
C GLU A 93 -2.71 -3.25 0.69
N ILE A 94 -2.25 -3.17 1.95
CA ILE A 94 -3.13 -3.07 3.13
C ILE A 94 -4.00 -1.82 3.05
N ALA A 95 -3.40 -0.67 2.72
CA ALA A 95 -4.12 0.60 2.64
C ALA A 95 -5.18 0.60 1.53
N LYS A 96 -4.84 0.07 0.36
CA LYS A 96 -5.78 -0.07 -0.76
C LYS A 96 -6.99 -0.91 -0.33
N ARG A 97 -6.75 -2.09 0.26
CA ARG A 97 -7.84 -2.98 0.67
C ARG A 97 -8.68 -2.40 1.81
N ALA A 98 -8.05 -1.77 2.80
CA ALA A 98 -8.76 -1.12 3.89
C ALA A 98 -9.70 -0.02 3.37
N ARG A 99 -9.26 0.79 2.40
CA ARG A 99 -10.10 1.81 1.75
C ARG A 99 -11.28 1.20 1.01
N GLU A 100 -11.09 0.10 0.29
CA GLU A 100 -12.19 -0.61 -0.39
C GLU A 100 -13.25 -1.12 0.60
N VAL A 101 -12.82 -1.67 1.73
CA VAL A 101 -13.71 -2.14 2.81
C VAL A 101 -14.48 -0.96 3.40
N LEU A 102 -13.81 0.16 3.70
CA LEU A 102 -14.44 1.36 4.25
C LEU A 102 -15.45 1.97 3.28
N ALA A 103 -15.11 2.07 1.99
CA ALA A 103 -16.02 2.57 0.96
C ALA A 103 -17.28 1.70 0.84
N SER A 104 -17.09 0.37 0.85
CA SER A 104 -18.20 -0.60 0.81
C SER A 104 -19.14 -0.45 2.02
N ARG A 105 -18.59 -0.19 3.22
CA ARG A 105 -19.39 0.07 4.44
C ARG A 105 -20.13 1.40 4.41
N ALA A 106 -19.55 2.42 3.79
CA ALA A 106 -20.15 3.74 3.68
C ALA A 106 -21.28 3.82 2.62
N GLY A 107 -21.56 2.71 1.91
CA GLY A 107 -22.51 2.71 0.79
C GLY A 107 -22.01 3.53 -0.40
N VAL A 108 -20.70 3.85 -0.45
CA VAL A 108 -20.08 4.58 -1.56
C VAL A 108 -19.70 3.54 -2.61
N PRO A 109 -20.35 3.53 -3.80
CA PRO A 109 -19.94 2.62 -4.86
C PRO A 109 -18.48 2.91 -5.24
N PRO A 110 -17.64 1.89 -5.46
CA PRO A 110 -16.26 2.11 -5.86
C PRO A 110 -16.26 2.95 -7.14
N HIS A 111 -15.45 4.02 -7.14
CA HIS A 111 -15.35 4.97 -8.25
C HIS A 111 -15.24 4.21 -9.57
N ARG A 112 -16.33 4.20 -10.33
CA ARG A 112 -16.35 3.64 -11.68
C ARG A 112 -15.35 4.44 -12.49
N ALA A 113 -14.28 3.79 -12.96
CA ALA A 113 -13.39 4.38 -13.95
C ALA A 113 -14.23 4.99 -15.07
N PRO A 114 -13.85 6.15 -15.64
CA PRO A 114 -14.61 6.75 -16.72
C PRO A 114 -14.69 5.75 -17.87
N SER A 115 -15.89 5.23 -18.11
CA SER A 115 -16.19 4.39 -19.27
C SER A 115 -15.86 5.20 -20.51
N ARG A 116 -14.71 4.90 -21.10
CA ARG A 116 -14.28 5.47 -22.37
C ARG A 116 -15.23 4.97 -23.45
N GLY A 117 -16.19 5.82 -23.80
CA GLY A 117 -16.89 5.79 -25.09
C GLY A 117 -18.11 4.90 -25.15
N GLU A 118 -19.25 5.42 -24.70
CA GLU A 118 -20.54 5.04 -25.28
C GLU A 118 -21.07 6.27 -26.04
N ASN A 119 -20.82 6.28 -27.35
CA ASN A 119 -21.35 7.27 -28.27
C ASN A 119 -22.87 7.03 -28.42
N SER A 120 -23.67 7.64 -27.56
CA SER A 120 -25.10 7.80 -27.78
C SER A 120 -25.33 8.88 -28.83
N ARG A 121 -25.36 8.49 -30.12
CA ARG A 121 -26.03 9.29 -31.15
C ARG A 121 -27.53 9.22 -30.87
N GLY A 122 -28.09 10.33 -30.38
CA GLY A 122 -29.53 10.48 -30.15
C GLY A 122 -30.34 10.34 -31.45
N PRO A 123 -31.61 9.92 -31.35
CA PRO A 123 -32.53 9.94 -32.47
C PRO A 123 -32.97 11.39 -32.74
N PHE A 124 -33.09 11.71 -34.02
CA PHE A 124 -33.49 13.01 -34.56
C PHE A 124 -34.86 13.48 -34.04
N ASP A 125 -34.95 14.82 -34.01
CA ASP A 125 -36.04 15.69 -33.58
C ASP A 125 -37.44 15.42 -34.19
N THR A 126 -38.44 15.55 -33.32
CA THR A 126 -39.73 16.24 -33.47
C THR A 126 -40.28 16.48 -34.89
N THR A 127 -41.41 15.84 -35.22
CA THR A 127 -42.58 16.54 -35.79
C THR A 127 -43.87 15.84 -35.37
N ALA A 128 -44.77 16.62 -34.79
CA ALA A 128 -46.05 16.19 -34.27
C ALA A 128 -47.15 16.28 -35.35
N GLN A 129 -48.09 15.33 -35.27
CA GLN A 129 -49.55 15.50 -35.37
C GLN A 129 -50.30 15.52 -36.73
N PHE A 130 -51.26 14.56 -36.81
CA PHE A 130 -52.61 14.53 -37.43
C PHE A 130 -52.74 14.90 -38.93
N GLY A 131 -53.43 14.19 -39.84
CA GLY A 131 -54.35 13.05 -39.86
C GLY A 131 -54.75 12.81 -41.34
N PRO A 132 -55.57 11.79 -41.70
CA PRO A 132 -55.76 11.33 -43.08
C PRO A 132 -57.01 11.91 -43.77
N SER A 133 -57.00 12.00 -45.11
CA SER A 133 -58.11 11.70 -46.06
C SER A 133 -58.15 12.62 -47.29
N THR A 134 -58.21 11.97 -48.47
CA THR A 134 -59.12 12.20 -49.63
C THR A 134 -59.43 13.66 -50.01
N PHE A 135 -59.06 14.15 -51.19
CA PHE A 135 -59.60 13.86 -52.53
C PHE A 135 -58.70 14.50 -53.59
#